data_AF-A0A958V056-F1
#
_entry.id   AF-A0A958V056-F1
#
_cell.length_a   1.000
_cell.length_b   1.000
_cell.length_c   1.000
_cell.angle_alpha   90.00
_cell.angle_beta   90.00
_cell.angle_gamma   90.00
#
_symmetry.space_group_name_H-M   'P 1'
#
loop_
_entity.id
_entity.type
_entity.pdbx_description
1 polymer ?
#
loop_
_entity_poly.entity_id
_entity_poly.type
_entity_poly.pdbx_seq_one_letter_code
_entity_poly.pdbx_strand_id
1 'polypeptide(L)'
;MKSVAKHRTILKYFVSFLTFILLVNLQLSAQTGDPEKGKNLFNANCAACHRLDQKLVGPPLEGITSQRSNQSLHRWIKDNNELRDSGDAHAIAIYDEYNKLLMTPFPQLS
;
A
#
# COMPACT_ATOMS: atom_id res chain seq x y z
N MET A 1 -5.85 -35.97 45.63
CA MET A 1 -5.35 -34.56 45.60
C MET A 1 -4.43 -34.23 44.41
N LYS A 2 -3.73 -35.18 43.77
CA LYS A 2 -2.77 -34.90 42.66
C LYS A 2 -3.42 -34.48 41.33
N SER A 3 -4.63 -34.97 41.03
CA SER A 3 -5.34 -34.67 39.77
C SER A 3 -5.73 -33.18 39.64
N VAL A 4 -6.21 -32.57 40.73
CA VAL A 4 -6.63 -31.15 40.76
C VAL A 4 -5.47 -30.19 40.50
N ALA A 5 -4.26 -30.52 40.98
CA ALA A 5 -3.05 -29.73 40.72
C ALA A 5 -2.63 -29.77 39.24
N LYS A 6 -2.77 -30.92 38.57
CA LYS A 6 -2.43 -31.09 37.15
C LYS A 6 -3.38 -30.33 36.23
N HIS A 7 -4.69 -30.38 36.51
CA HIS A 7 -5.69 -29.60 35.76
C HIS A 7 -5.50 -28.09 35.92
N ARG A 8 -5.13 -27.62 37.12
CA ARG A 8 -4.83 -26.21 37.38
C ARG A 8 -3.58 -25.72 36.64
N THR A 9 -2.57 -26.58 36.47
CA THR A 9 -1.36 -26.25 35.70
C THR A 9 -1.62 -26.23 34.19
N ILE A 10 -2.38 -27.19 33.65
CA ILE A 10 -2.77 -27.21 32.24
C ILE A 10 -3.64 -25.99 31.89
N LEU A 11 -4.60 -25.63 32.76
CA LEU A 11 -5.43 -24.46 32.57
C LEU A 11 -4.62 -23.15 32.55
N LYS A 12 -3.59 -23.03 33.39
CA LYS A 12 -2.68 -21.86 33.39
C LYS A 12 -1.90 -21.74 32.08
N TYR A 13 -1.37 -22.84 31.53
CA TYR A 13 -0.67 -22.81 30.25
C TYR A 13 -1.62 -22.51 29.09
N PHE A 14 -2.83 -23.05 29.11
CA PHE A 14 -3.85 -22.75 28.11
C PHE A 14 -4.26 -21.27 28.13
N VAL A 15 -4.51 -20.71 29.32
CA VAL A 15 -4.80 -19.27 29.47
C VAL A 15 -3.60 -18.41 29.04
N SER A 16 -2.37 -18.80 29.38
CA SER A 16 -1.15 -18.08 28.97
C SER A 16 -0.90 -18.12 27.46
N PHE A 17 -1.28 -19.22 26.79
CA PHE A 17 -1.19 -19.34 25.34
C PHE A 17 -2.27 -18.50 24.66
N LEU A 18 -3.49 -18.50 25.19
CA LEU A 18 -4.60 -17.69 24.70
C LEU A 18 -4.32 -16.19 24.86
N THR A 19 -3.72 -15.76 25.96
CA THR A 19 -3.32 -14.35 26.16
C THR A 19 -2.17 -13.96 25.23
N PHE A 20 -1.21 -14.84 24.98
CA PHE A 20 -0.15 -14.59 24.00
C PHE A 20 -0.71 -14.43 22.58
N ILE A 21 -1.63 -15.30 22.15
CA ILE A 21 -2.32 -15.17 20.87
C ILE A 21 -3.07 -13.84 20.78
N LEU A 22 -3.81 -13.45 21.82
CA LEU A 22 -4.55 -12.19 21.82
C LEU A 22 -3.64 -10.97 21.66
N LEU A 23 -2.48 -10.95 22.32
CA LEU A 23 -1.49 -9.87 22.22
C LEU A 23 -0.89 -9.74 20.82
N VAL A 24 -0.60 -10.87 20.14
CA VAL A 24 -0.06 -10.87 18.77
C VAL A 24 -1.08 -10.31 17.76
N ASN A 25 -2.38 -10.61 17.95
CA ASN A 25 -3.42 -10.09 17.06
C ASN A 25 -3.62 -8.57 17.18
N LEU A 26 -3.35 -7.97 18.36
CA LEU A 26 -3.43 -6.51 18.55
C LEU A 26 -2.38 -5.75 17.73
N GLN A 27 -1.22 -6.33 17.45
CA GLN A 27 -0.14 -5.69 16.69
C GLN A 27 -0.37 -5.69 15.17
N LEU A 28 -1.36 -6.43 14.68
CA LEU A 28 -1.68 -6.52 13.25
C LEU A 28 -2.67 -5.43 12.78
N SER A 29 -3.13 -4.57 13.71
CA SER A 29 -4.05 -3.48 13.39
C SER A 29 -3.29 -2.30 12.75
N ALA A 30 -3.42 -2.21 11.42
CA ALA A 30 -3.20 -1.05 10.55
C ALA A 30 -1.94 -0.20 10.78
N GLN A 31 -0.87 -0.48 10.02
CA GLN A 31 0.11 0.55 9.71
C GLN A 31 -0.56 1.61 8.83
N THR A 32 -1.07 2.67 9.45
CA THR A 32 -1.47 3.87 8.72
C THR A 32 -0.22 4.54 8.17
N GLY A 33 -0.24 4.89 6.88
CA GLY A 33 0.85 5.64 6.27
C GLY A 33 1.03 7.00 6.94
N ASP A 34 2.25 7.52 6.93
CA ASP A 34 2.58 8.85 7.44
C ASP A 34 2.33 9.90 6.34
N PRO A 35 1.30 10.77 6.47
CA PRO A 35 0.94 11.71 5.41
C PRO A 35 2.02 12.77 5.14
N GLU A 36 2.78 13.19 6.16
CA GLU A 36 3.86 14.17 5.98
C GLU A 36 5.03 13.56 5.22
N LYS A 37 5.40 12.31 5.53
CA LYS A 37 6.38 11.58 4.70
C LYS A 37 5.88 11.36 3.28
N GLY A 38 4.61 11.00 3.10
CA GLY A 38 3.98 10.87 1.79
C GLY A 38 4.05 12.15 0.97
N LYS A 39 3.74 13.29 1.60
CA LYS A 39 3.86 14.63 0.99
C LYS A 39 5.30 14.96 0.59
N ASN A 40 6.27 14.66 1.44
CA ASN A 40 7.69 14.88 1.12
C ASN A 40 8.14 14.04 -0.08
N LEU A 41 7.75 12.76 -0.14
CA LEU A 41 8.02 11.89 -1.27
C LEU A 41 7.36 12.40 -2.55
N PHE A 42 6.09 12.84 -2.47
CA PHE A 42 5.37 13.41 -3.60
C PHE A 42 6.05 14.67 -4.15
N ASN A 43 6.45 15.59 -3.26
CA ASN A 43 7.12 16.83 -3.65
C ASN A 43 8.47 16.56 -4.32
N ALA A 44 9.22 15.56 -3.83
CA ALA A 44 10.53 15.24 -4.38
C ALA A 44 10.47 14.51 -5.73
N ASN A 45 9.45 13.68 -5.97
CA ASN A 45 9.45 12.72 -7.09
C ASN A 45 8.31 12.92 -8.10
N CYS A 46 7.19 13.53 -7.69
CA CYS A 46 5.94 13.54 -8.46
C CYS A 46 5.48 14.95 -8.87
N ALA A 47 5.75 15.96 -8.02
CA ALA A 47 5.23 17.31 -8.18
C ALA A 47 5.74 18.06 -9.43
N ALA A 48 6.81 17.56 -10.06
CA ALA A 48 7.28 18.08 -11.34
C ALA A 48 6.30 17.80 -12.50
N CYS A 49 5.53 16.71 -12.40
CA CYS A 49 4.65 16.24 -13.47
C CYS A 49 3.17 16.24 -13.10
N HIS A 50 2.85 16.05 -11.82
CA HIS A 50 1.48 15.93 -11.34
C HIS A 50 1.10 17.03 -10.37
N ARG A 51 -0.17 17.43 -10.44
CA ARG A 51 -0.84 18.25 -9.42
C ARG A 51 -2.10 17.52 -8.94
N LEU A 52 -2.69 18.02 -7.85
CA LEU A 52 -3.92 17.42 -7.33
C LEU A 52 -5.11 17.83 -8.19
N ASP A 53 -5.22 19.11 -8.52
CA ASP A 53 -6.44 19.75 -9.00
C ASP A 53 -6.43 20.07 -10.51
N GLN A 54 -5.29 19.93 -11.18
CA GLN A 54 -5.14 20.33 -12.57
C GLN A 54 -4.18 19.43 -13.34
N LYS A 55 -4.34 19.40 -14.66
CA LYS A 55 -3.43 18.74 -15.58
C LYS A 55 -2.14 19.56 -15.74
N LEU A 56 -0.99 18.88 -15.71
CA LEU A 56 0.31 19.47 -16.02
C LEU A 56 0.98 18.65 -17.12
N VAL A 57 1.92 17.77 -16.77
CA VAL A 57 2.46 16.75 -17.68
C VAL A 57 1.62 15.49 -17.58
N GLY A 58 1.34 15.06 -16.35
CA GLY A 58 0.43 13.96 -16.03
C GLY A 58 -0.98 14.43 -15.64
N PRO A 59 -1.91 13.48 -15.42
CA PRO A 59 -3.26 13.75 -14.92
C PRO A 59 -3.25 14.42 -13.53
N PRO A 60 -4.33 15.14 -13.19
CA PRO A 60 -4.62 15.47 -11.80
C PRO A 60 -4.81 14.20 -10.95
N LEU A 61 -4.35 14.23 -9.70
CA LEU A 61 -4.37 13.07 -8.79
C LEU A 61 -5.34 13.21 -7.61
N GLU A 62 -6.15 14.28 -7.56
CA GLU A 62 -7.20 14.40 -6.56
C GLU A 62 -8.17 13.22 -6.62
N GLY A 63 -8.46 12.63 -5.46
CA GLY A 63 -9.39 11.50 -5.34
C GLY A 63 -8.89 10.17 -5.92
N ILE A 64 -7.65 10.07 -6.39
CA ILE A 64 -7.13 8.85 -7.03
C ILE A 64 -7.23 7.61 -6.13
N THR A 65 -7.03 7.78 -4.82
CA THR A 65 -7.13 6.71 -3.81
C THR A 65 -8.57 6.20 -3.61
N SER A 66 -9.58 6.94 -4.07
CA SER A 66 -10.98 6.50 -4.08
C SER A 66 -11.34 5.77 -5.37
N GLN A 67 -10.59 6.01 -6.46
CA GLN A 67 -10.84 5.43 -7.78
C GLN A 67 -10.04 4.13 -8.03
N ARG A 68 -8.94 3.96 -7.30
CA ARG A 68 -7.97 2.88 -7.49
C ARG A 68 -7.51 2.34 -6.14
N SER A 69 -7.29 1.03 -6.06
CA SER A 69 -6.79 0.41 -4.83
C SER A 69 -5.32 0.76 -4.61
N ASN A 70 -4.88 0.84 -3.35
CA ASN A 70 -3.47 1.06 -3.01
C ASN A 70 -2.55 0.06 -3.71
N GLN A 71 -2.94 -1.21 -3.81
CA GLN A 71 -2.17 -2.23 -4.53
C GLN A 71 -1.99 -1.89 -6.02
N SER A 72 -3.03 -1.40 -6.69
CA SER A 72 -2.93 -0.98 -8.09
C SER A 72 -2.04 0.25 -8.26
N LEU A 73 -2.16 1.22 -7.35
CA LEU A 73 -1.33 2.43 -7.36
C LEU A 73 0.13 2.12 -7.09
N HIS A 74 0.44 1.23 -6.14
CA HIS A 74 1.81 0.80 -5.89
C HIS A 74 2.42 0.11 -7.11
N ARG A 75 1.70 -0.81 -7.77
CA ARG A 75 2.18 -1.44 -9.01
C ARG A 75 2.43 -0.42 -10.12
N TRP A 76 1.51 0.54 -10.28
CA TRP A 76 1.66 1.61 -11.26
C TRP A 76 2.89 2.49 -11.01
N ILE A 77 3.08 2.92 -9.76
CA ILE A 77 4.20 3.78 -9.35
C ILE A 77 5.53 3.02 -9.48
N LYS A 78 5.53 1.71 -9.18
CA LYS A 78 6.69 0.84 -9.32
C LYS A 78 7.23 0.85 -10.75
N ASP A 79 6.39 0.43 -11.68
CA ASP A 79 6.71 0.38 -13.09
C ASP A 79 5.43 0.29 -13.95
N ASN A 80 4.98 1.43 -14.46
CA ASN A 80 3.86 1.48 -15.39
C ASN A 80 4.22 0.98 -16.80
N ASN A 81 5.51 0.90 -17.15
CA ASN A 81 5.94 0.36 -18.43
C ASN A 81 5.74 -1.15 -18.44
N GLU A 82 6.12 -1.83 -17.35
CA GLU A 82 5.89 -3.26 -17.17
C GLU A 82 4.39 -3.60 -17.30
N LEU A 83 3.50 -2.76 -16.77
CA LEU A 83 2.06 -2.93 -16.95
C LEU A 83 1.65 -2.89 -18.43
N ARG A 84 2.15 -1.92 -19.21
CA ARG A 84 1.87 -1.87 -20.66
C ARG A 84 2.45 -3.06 -21.39
N ASP A 85 3.67 -3.47 -21.06
CA ASP A 85 4.36 -4.59 -21.70
C ASP A 85 3.64 -5.91 -21.42
N SER A 86 3.00 -6.02 -20.25
CA SER A 86 2.14 -7.16 -19.89
C SER A 86 0.77 -7.15 -20.58
N GLY A 87 0.43 -6.08 -21.30
CA GLY A 87 -0.85 -5.93 -21.99
C GLY A 87 -1.97 -5.33 -21.14
N ASP A 88 -1.66 -4.63 -20.03
CA ASP A 88 -2.68 -3.95 -19.22
C ASP A 88 -3.37 -2.86 -20.03
N ALA A 89 -4.65 -3.07 -20.34
CA ALA A 89 -5.43 -2.18 -21.19
C ALA A 89 -5.58 -0.77 -20.60
N HIS A 90 -5.59 -0.62 -19.27
CA HIS A 90 -5.68 0.69 -18.63
C HIS A 90 -4.35 1.45 -18.76
N ALA A 91 -3.22 0.78 -18.54
CA ALA A 91 -1.90 1.36 -18.71
C ALA A 91 -1.66 1.81 -20.15
N ILE A 92 -2.07 1.00 -21.12
CA ILE A 92 -2.00 1.34 -22.55
C ILE A 92 -2.88 2.56 -22.86
N ALA A 93 -4.13 2.57 -22.40
CA ALA A 93 -5.05 3.67 -22.67
C ALA A 93 -4.56 5.02 -22.12
N ILE A 94 -4.05 5.03 -20.88
CA ILE A 94 -3.48 6.25 -20.29
C ILE A 94 -2.22 6.68 -21.04
N TYR A 95 -1.36 5.75 -21.44
CA TYR A 95 -0.16 6.09 -22.22
C TYR A 95 -0.52 6.75 -23.55
N ASP A 96 -1.51 6.23 -24.27
CA ASP A 96 -1.99 6.83 -25.51
C ASP A 96 -2.67 8.19 -25.27
N GLU A 97 -3.49 8.33 -24.22
CA GLU A 97 -4.15 9.60 -23.86
C GLU A 97 -3.14 10.72 -23.53
N TYR A 98 -2.01 10.36 -22.94
CA TYR A 98 -0.95 11.31 -22.54
C TYR A 98 0.19 11.39 -23.57
N ASN A 99 -0.15 11.23 -24.85
CA ASN A 99 0.77 11.38 -26.00
C ASN A 99 2.01 10.49 -25.92
N LYS A 100 1.87 9.30 -25.35
CA LYS A 100 2.96 8.33 -25.21
C LYS A 100 4.15 8.89 -24.41
N LEU A 101 3.87 9.83 -23.50
CA LEU A 101 4.86 10.30 -22.53
C LEU A 101 5.10 9.22 -21.48
N LEU A 102 6.37 8.93 -21.23
CA LEU A 102 6.77 7.93 -20.24
C LEU A 102 6.73 8.55 -18.83
N MET A 103 6.05 7.86 -17.92
CA MET A 103 6.20 8.10 -16.49
C MET A 103 7.38 7.27 -15.97
N THR A 104 8.33 7.93 -15.31
CA THR A 104 9.52 7.29 -14.72
C THR A 104 9.10 6.20 -13.72
N PRO A 105 9.73 5.01 -13.75
CA PRO A 105 9.50 3.97 -12.74
C PRO A 105 10.16 4.34 -11.40
N PHE A 106 9.53 3.96 -10.29
CA PHE A 106 10.03 4.17 -8.93
C PHE A 106 10.13 2.83 -8.18
N PRO A 107 11.02 1.90 -8.59
CA PRO A 107 11.13 0.57 -7.98
C PRO A 107 11.48 0.60 -6.48
N GLN A 108 11.99 1.72 -5.98
CA GLN A 108 12.32 1.95 -4.57
C GLN A 108 11.13 2.35 -3.69
N LEU A 109 9.96 2.67 -4.24
CA LEU A 109 8.80 3.20 -3.49
C LEU A 109 7.66 2.17 -3.27
N SER A 110 7.86 0.91 -3.66
CA SER A 110 6.78 -0.10 -3.76
C SER A 110 7.23 -1.54 -3.62
#